data_AF-A0A7R8WXF1-F1
#
_entry.id   AF-A0A7R8WXF1-F1
#
_cell.length_a   1.000
_cell.length_b   1.000
_cell.length_c   1.000
_cell.angle_alpha   90.00
_cell.angle_beta   90.00
_cell.angle_gamma   90.00
#
_symmetry.space_group_name_H-M   'P 1'
#
loop_
_entity.id
_entity.type
_entity.pdbx_description
1 polymer ?
#
loop_
_entity_poly.entity_id
_entity_poly.type
_entity_poly.pdbx_seq_one_letter_code
_entity_poly.pdbx_strand_id
1 'polypeptide(L)'
;MTQRLLRHLELKKPLKSLHAHNEADQSQQFLDLLEHGKSVALVSDAGTPLISDPGFPLIRAARQQGYGVSPLPGPSALIAALSVSGLACHRFAFEGFMPAKKQARRHALEKLASEPRTLVF
;
A
#
# COMPACT_ATOMS: atom_id res chain seq x y z
N MET A 1 6.15 5.05 12.25
CA MET A 1 5.71 4.08 13.28
C MET A 1 6.60 2.85 13.39
N THR A 2 7.24 2.41 12.29
CA THR A 2 8.01 1.17 12.19
C THR A 2 9.09 0.96 13.26
N GLN A 3 9.88 1.99 13.59
CA GLN A 3 10.94 1.83 14.60
C GLN A 3 10.41 1.46 16.00
N ARG A 4 9.22 1.95 16.36
CA ARG A 4 8.56 1.62 17.62
C ARG A 4 8.10 0.16 17.61
N LEU A 5 7.55 -0.31 16.49
CA LEU A 5 7.16 -1.71 16.31
C LEU A 5 8.36 -2.65 16.41
N LEU A 6 9.45 -2.36 15.68
CA LEU A 6 10.67 -3.18 15.75
C LEU A 6 11.25 -3.24 17.16
N ARG A 7 11.23 -2.13 17.90
CA ARG A 7 11.66 -2.09 19.31
C ARG A 7 10.79 -2.98 20.20
N HIS A 8 9.47 -2.95 20.01
CA HIS A 8 8.54 -3.80 20.76
C HIS A 8 8.75 -5.30 20.48
N LEU A 9 9.15 -5.63 19.25
CA LEU A 9 9.48 -7.00 18.83
C LEU A 9 10.94 -7.39 19.12
N GLU A 10 11.71 -6.52 19.77
CA GLU A 10 13.15 -6.71 20.04
C GLU A 10 14.00 -6.95 18.78
N LEU A 11 13.54 -6.47 17.63
CA LEU A 11 14.23 -6.59 16.35
C LEU A 11 15.12 -5.37 16.09
N LYS A 12 16.39 -5.64 15.78
CA LYS A 12 17.35 -4.64 15.30
C LYS A 12 17.58 -4.83 13.81
N LYS A 13 16.94 -4.01 12.98
CA LYS A 13 17.09 -4.02 11.51
C LYS A 13 17.32 -2.59 11.00
N PRO A 14 18.15 -2.42 9.95
CA PRO A 14 18.30 -1.13 9.29
C PRO A 14 16.97 -0.71 8.67
N LEU A 15 16.62 0.57 8.79
CA LEU A 15 15.43 1.16 8.20
C LEU A 15 15.83 2.20 7.16
N LYS A 16 15.16 2.20 6.02
CA LYS A 16 15.23 3.27 5.01
C LYS A 16 13.80 3.68 4.66
N SER A 17 13.57 4.99 4.57
CA SER A 17 12.24 5.54 4.33
C SER A 17 11.94 5.64 2.84
N LEU A 18 10.88 5.00 2.36
CA LEU A 18 10.36 5.17 1.00
C LEU A 18 9.12 6.08 1.06
N HIS A 19 9.13 7.19 0.33
CA HIS A 19 8.03 8.17 0.34
C HIS A 19 7.52 8.43 -1.07
N ALA A 20 6.23 8.72 -1.22
CA ALA A 20 5.58 8.92 -2.53
C ALA A 20 6.31 9.92 -3.45
N HIS A 21 6.92 10.97 -2.88
CA HIS A 21 7.64 11.99 -3.66
C HIS A 21 9.03 11.58 -4.14
N ASN A 22 9.57 10.44 -3.68
CA ASN A 22 10.95 10.01 -3.97
C ASN A 22 11.04 8.52 -4.36
N GLU A 23 9.93 7.88 -4.66
CA GLU A 23 9.90 6.42 -4.83
C GLU A 23 10.78 5.95 -5.98
N ALA A 24 10.79 6.67 -7.10
CA ALA A 24 11.60 6.29 -8.25
C ALA A 24 13.10 6.30 -7.91
N ASP A 25 13.57 7.40 -7.32
CA ASP A 25 14.99 7.57 -6.98
C ASP A 25 15.44 6.61 -5.88
N GLN A 26 14.60 6.40 -4.86
CA GLN A 26 14.92 5.50 -3.76
C GLN A 26 14.77 4.02 -4.13
N SER A 27 13.92 3.68 -5.10
CA SER A 27 13.73 2.30 -5.54
C SER A 27 15.05 1.66 -5.96
N GLN A 28 15.91 2.42 -6.66
CA GLN A 28 17.20 1.91 -7.11
C GLN A 28 18.07 1.41 -5.95
N GLN A 29 18.11 2.15 -4.84
CA GLN A 29 18.89 1.73 -3.67
C GLN A 29 18.43 0.40 -3.07
N PHE A 30 17.14 0.06 -3.21
CA PHE A 30 16.62 -1.22 -2.75
C PHE A 30 16.89 -2.33 -3.76
N LEU A 31 16.85 -2.03 -5.06
CA LEU A 31 17.22 -2.97 -6.12
C LEU A 31 18.69 -3.34 -6.03
N ASP A 32 19.58 -2.38 -5.75
CA ASP A 32 21.00 -2.62 -5.52
C ASP A 32 21.21 -3.60 -4.35
N LEU A 33 20.41 -3.50 -3.27
CA LEU A 33 20.48 -4.46 -2.17
C LEU A 33 20.09 -5.87 -2.61
N LEU A 34 19.06 -6.00 -3.45
CA LEU A 34 18.64 -7.30 -3.99
C LEU A 34 19.71 -7.89 -4.91
N GLU A 35 20.36 -7.07 -5.73
CA GLU A 35 21.46 -7.48 -6.61
C GLU A 35 22.63 -8.06 -5.81
N HIS A 36 22.92 -7.47 -4.64
CA HIS A 36 23.95 -7.96 -3.71
C HIS A 36 23.46 -9.12 -2.83
N GLY A 37 22.38 -9.81 -3.21
CA GLY A 37 21.84 -10.99 -2.54
C GLY A 37 21.19 -10.72 -1.18
N LYS A 38 20.83 -9.46 -0.87
CA LYS A 38 20.10 -9.13 0.36
C LYS A 38 18.61 -9.33 0.17
N SER A 39 17.90 -9.50 1.27
CA SER A 39 16.43 -9.49 1.30
C SER A 39 15.93 -8.13 1.80
N VAL A 40 14.90 -7.60 1.14
CA VAL A 40 14.25 -6.33 1.51
C VAL A 40 12.82 -6.62 1.94
N ALA A 41 12.40 -6.05 3.07
CA ALA A 41 11.01 -6.06 3.52
C ALA A 41 10.42 -4.65 3.37
N LEU A 42 9.32 -4.55 2.63
CA LEU A 42 8.55 -3.31 2.50
C LEU A 42 7.42 -3.31 3.53
N VAL A 43 7.31 -2.22 4.29
CA VAL A 43 6.28 -2.01 5.31
C VAL A 43 5.72 -0.60 5.18
N SER A 44 4.45 -0.42 5.54
CA SER A 44 3.84 0.90 5.72
C SER A 44 3.67 1.22 7.21
N ASP A 45 3.22 2.43 7.54
CA ASP A 45 2.96 2.81 8.92
C ASP A 45 1.81 1.99 9.55
N ALA A 46 0.88 1.49 8.74
CA ALA A 46 -0.19 0.59 9.16
C ALA A 46 -0.76 -0.23 8.00
N GLY A 47 -1.19 -1.46 8.28
CA GLY A 47 -1.96 -2.27 7.35
C GLY A 47 -1.10 -3.01 6.31
N THR A 48 -1.60 -3.05 5.08
CA THR A 48 -0.97 -3.75 3.96
C THR A 48 -0.27 -2.72 3.06
N PRO A 49 1.05 -2.80 2.84
CA PRO A 49 1.77 -1.87 1.96
C PRO A 49 1.15 -1.80 0.55
N LEU A 50 1.36 -0.68 -0.13
CA LEU A 50 0.79 -0.32 -1.44
C LEU A 50 -0.72 -0.04 -1.45
N ILE A 51 -1.47 -0.39 -0.41
CA ILE A 51 -2.90 -0.06 -0.32
C ILE A 51 -3.04 1.32 0.29
N SER A 52 -3.14 2.32 -0.59
CA SER A 52 -3.07 3.76 -0.24
C SER A 52 -1.74 4.22 0.35
N ASP A 53 -0.70 3.41 0.18
CA ASP A 53 0.65 3.64 0.65
C ASP A 53 1.66 3.63 -0.51
N PRO A 54 2.85 4.24 -0.35
CA PRO A 54 3.94 4.11 -1.31
C PRO A 54 4.44 2.65 -1.45
N GLY A 55 5.05 2.32 -2.58
CA GLY A 55 5.77 1.09 -2.86
C GLY A 55 5.65 0.59 -4.30
N PHE A 56 4.70 1.12 -5.08
CA PHE A 56 4.38 0.60 -6.40
C PHE A 56 5.58 0.64 -7.38
N PRO A 57 6.33 1.73 -7.52
CA PRO A 57 7.49 1.78 -8.42
C PRO A 57 8.55 0.73 -8.07
N LEU A 58 8.83 0.54 -6.77
CA LEU A 58 9.80 -0.45 -6.29
C LEU A 58 9.39 -1.87 -6.67
N ILE A 59 8.13 -2.25 -6.37
CA ILE A 59 7.63 -3.60 -6.68
C ILE A 59 7.63 -3.84 -8.19
N ARG A 60 7.21 -2.83 -8.98
CA ARG A 60 7.21 -2.92 -10.44
C ARG A 60 8.63 -3.15 -10.99
N ALA A 61 9.60 -2.35 -10.55
CA ALA A 61 10.99 -2.46 -11.00
C ALA A 61 11.61 -3.80 -10.56
N ALA A 62 11.35 -4.25 -9.32
CA ALA A 62 11.85 -5.53 -8.83
C ALA A 62 11.35 -6.70 -9.69
N ARG A 63 10.05 -6.72 -10.03
CA ARG A 63 9.49 -7.76 -10.91
C ARG A 63 10.04 -7.67 -12.34
N GLN A 64 10.25 -6.47 -12.87
CA GLN A 64 10.82 -6.28 -14.21
C GLN A 64 12.26 -6.81 -14.30
N GLN A 65 13.03 -6.75 -13.21
CA GLN A 65 14.38 -7.30 -13.11
C GLN A 65 14.42 -8.79 -12.72
N GLY A 66 13.25 -9.45 -12.61
CA GLY A 66 13.16 -10.88 -12.30
C GLY A 66 13.33 -11.22 -10.82
N TYR A 67 13.34 -10.24 -9.92
CA TYR A 67 13.39 -10.52 -8.48
C TYR A 67 12.07 -11.11 -7.98
N GLY A 68 12.18 -12.08 -7.07
CA GLY A 68 11.04 -12.65 -6.38
C GLY A 68 10.38 -11.62 -5.46
N VAL A 69 9.06 -11.46 -5.60
CA VAL A 69 8.23 -10.63 -4.72
C VAL A 69 7.17 -11.53 -4.10
N SER A 70 7.20 -11.67 -2.77
CA SER A 70 6.24 -12.50 -2.03
C SER A 70 5.42 -11.63 -1.07
N PRO A 71 4.07 -11.69 -1.12
CA PRO A 71 3.24 -11.01 -0.14
C PRO A 71 3.21 -11.79 1.18
N LEU A 72 2.99 -11.07 2.28
CA LEU A 72 2.59 -11.65 3.57
C LEU A 72 1.14 -11.23 3.84
N PRO A 73 0.22 -12.19 4.10
CA PRO A 73 -1.15 -11.83 4.49
C PRO A 73 -1.13 -11.10 5.83
N GLY A 74 -1.97 -10.07 5.97
CA GLY A 74 -1.90 -9.18 7.12
C GLY A 74 -3.11 -8.25 7.24
N PRO A 75 -3.08 -7.32 8.21
CA PRO A 75 -4.18 -6.43 8.47
C PRO A 75 -4.47 -5.50 7.29
N SER A 76 -5.76 -5.29 7.02
CA SER A 76 -6.25 -4.33 6.03
C SER A 76 -7.50 -3.66 6.56
N ALA A 77 -7.45 -2.33 6.73
CA ALA A 77 -8.54 -1.56 7.30
C ALA A 77 -9.83 -1.69 6.45
N LEU A 78 -9.68 -1.67 5.12
CA LEU A 78 -10.82 -1.79 4.20
C LEU A 78 -11.53 -3.14 4.33
N ILE A 79 -10.77 -4.24 4.48
CA ILE A 79 -11.32 -5.59 4.60
C ILE A 79 -11.97 -5.76 5.98
N ALA A 80 -11.32 -5.26 7.04
CA ALA A 80 -11.87 -5.29 8.38
C ALA A 80 -13.22 -4.55 8.44
N ALA A 81 -13.29 -3.33 7.90
CA ALA A 81 -14.52 -2.54 7.85
C ALA A 81 -15.61 -3.22 7.01
N LEU A 82 -15.27 -3.73 5.83
CA LEU A 82 -16.23 -4.41 4.96
C LEU A 82 -16.82 -5.66 5.62
N SER A 83 -16.01 -6.42 6.37
CA SER A 83 -16.43 -7.68 7.01
C SER A 83 -17.56 -7.52 8.05
N VAL A 84 -17.73 -6.33 8.62
CA VAL A 84 -18.75 -6.01 9.63
C VAL A 84 -19.78 -4.98 9.15
N SER A 85 -19.71 -4.58 7.87
CA SER A 85 -20.49 -3.45 7.33
C SER A 85 -21.97 -3.77 7.08
N GLY A 86 -22.34 -5.05 6.99
CA GLY A 86 -23.66 -5.47 6.53
C GLY A 86 -23.91 -5.24 5.03
N LEU A 87 -22.90 -4.81 4.27
CA LEU A 87 -22.96 -4.61 2.82
C LEU A 87 -22.48 -5.86 2.05
N ALA A 88 -22.86 -5.94 0.78
CA ALA A 88 -22.46 -7.02 -0.10
C ALA A 88 -20.93 -7.02 -0.34
N CYS A 89 -20.24 -8.03 0.19
CA CYS A 89 -18.76 -8.10 0.14
C CYS A 89 -18.20 -9.05 -0.93
N HIS A 90 -19.05 -9.72 -1.71
CA HIS A 90 -18.65 -10.63 -2.78
C HIS A 90 -17.99 -9.91 -3.97
N ARG A 91 -18.43 -8.67 -4.25
CA ARG A 91 -17.85 -7.75 -5.23
C ARG A 91 -17.91 -6.35 -4.66
N PHE A 92 -16.75 -5.72 -4.52
CA PHE A 92 -16.62 -4.35 -4.06
C PHE A 92 -15.60 -3.58 -4.93
N ALA A 93 -15.62 -2.26 -4.84
CA ALA A 93 -14.59 -1.39 -5.40
C ALA A 93 -13.97 -0.56 -4.29
N PHE A 94 -12.63 -0.50 -4.28
CA PHE A 94 -11.89 0.38 -3.41
C PHE A 94 -11.41 1.59 -4.22
N GLU A 95 -11.85 2.78 -3.81
CA GLU A 95 -11.60 4.04 -4.50
C GLU A 95 -10.59 4.92 -3.74
N GLY A 96 -10.20 4.50 -2.53
CA GLY A 96 -9.29 5.22 -1.65
C GLY A 96 -9.72 6.66 -1.37
N PHE A 97 -8.73 7.53 -1.16
CA PHE A 97 -8.98 8.89 -0.72
C PHE A 97 -9.56 9.79 -1.81
N MET A 98 -10.74 10.32 -1.54
CA MET A 98 -11.37 11.33 -2.40
C MET A 98 -10.57 12.64 -2.47
N PRO A 99 -10.66 13.39 -3.59
CA PRO A 99 -10.03 14.70 -3.69
C PRO A 99 -10.41 15.64 -2.54
N ALA A 100 -9.45 16.41 -2.04
CA ALA A 100 -9.69 17.36 -0.95
C ALA A 100 -10.62 18.51 -1.39
N LYS A 101 -10.48 18.98 -2.64
CA LYS A 101 -11.26 20.08 -3.21
C LYS A 101 -12.70 19.65 -3.48
N LYS A 102 -13.68 20.43 -2.98
CA LYS A 102 -15.12 20.14 -3.07
C LYS A 102 -15.60 19.79 -4.48
N GLN A 103 -15.24 20.60 -5.48
CA GLN A 103 -15.68 20.37 -6.87
C GLN A 103 -15.08 19.10 -7.46
N ALA A 104 -13.79 18.84 -7.22
CA ALA A 104 -13.13 17.62 -7.67
C ALA A 104 -13.72 16.37 -7.01
N ARG A 105 -14.01 16.44 -5.70
CA ARG A 105 -14.68 15.35 -4.96
C ARG A 105 -16.07 15.06 -5.51
N ARG A 106 -16.86 16.11 -5.76
CA ARG A 106 -18.19 15.96 -6.36
C ARG A 106 -18.11 15.27 -7.73
N HIS A 107 -17.19 15.71 -8.59
CA HIS A 107 -17.02 15.11 -9.91
C HIS A 107 -16.55 13.65 -9.85
N ALA A 108 -15.71 13.29 -8.88
CA ALA A 108 -15.31 11.90 -8.64
C ALA A 108 -16.51 11.04 -8.21
N LEU A 109 -17.34 11.53 -7.27
CA LEU A 109 -18.54 10.83 -6.82
C LEU A 109 -19.61 10.70 -7.91
N GLU A 110 -19.78 11.71 -8.77
CA GLU A 110 -20.72 11.65 -9.90
C GLU A 110 -20.38 10.51 -10.87
N LYS A 111 -19.09 10.22 -11.09
CA LYS A 111 -18.64 9.09 -11.92
C LYS A 111 -18.95 7.72 -11.32
N LEU A 112 -19.08 7.66 -9.98
CA LEU A 112 -19.33 6.43 -9.22
C LEU A 112 -20.81 6.26 -8.87
N ALA A 113 -21.67 7.23 -9.20
CA ALA A 113 -23.07 7.24 -8.78
C ALA A 113 -23.89 6.05 -9.31
N SER A 114 -23.49 5.50 -10.46
CA SER A 114 -24.12 4.32 -11.07
C SER A 114 -23.40 3.01 -10.78
N GLU A 115 -22.38 2.99 -9.91
CA GLU A 115 -21.64 1.79 -9.58
C GLU A 115 -22.49 0.85 -8.70
N PRO A 116 -22.84 -0.37 -9.16
CA PRO A 116 -23.67 -1.30 -8.39
C PRO A 116 -22.92 -2.01 -7.26
N ARG A 117 -21.58 -2.05 -7.28
CA ARG A 117 -20.77 -2.69 -6.24
C ARG A 117 -20.74 -1.85 -4.96
N THR A 118 -20.49 -2.49 -3.82
CA THR A 118 -20.13 -1.76 -2.60
C THR A 118 -18.86 -0.94 -2.84
N LEU A 119 -18.94 0.36 -2.56
CA LEU A 119 -17.83 1.30 -2.66
C LEU A 119 -17.17 1.48 -1.28
N VAL A 120 -15.83 1.40 -1.24
CA VAL A 120 -15.03 1.69 -0.05
C VAL A 120 -14.06 2.82 -0.38
N PHE A 121 -13.99 3.83 0.49
CA PHE A 121 -13.17 5.03 0.35
C PHE A 121 -12.20 5.15 1.52
#